data_AF-A0A927THB2-F1
#
_entry.id   AF-A0A927THB2-F1
#
_cell.length_a   1.000
_cell.length_b   1.000
_cell.length_c   1.000
_cell.angle_alpha   90.00
_cell.angle_beta   90.00
_cell.angle_gamma   90.00
#
_symmetry.space_group_name_H-M   'P 1'
#
loop_
_entity.id
_entity.type
_entity.pdbx_description
1 polymer ?
#
loop_
_entity_poly.entity_id
_entity_poly.type
_entity_poly.pdbx_seq_one_letter_code
_entity_poly.pdbx_strand_id
1 'polypeptide(L)'
;MQEIKTPEIDEIKKPEPENFKDIQPENGMTAEKAKEFWTTEFKNESEYYNTYEDRIGCTPKEDSNLGKWEGDRGESKFVPNSETLEGKAALDKLAEKGLDGIEYKNAEPDFSKCAEATVEIDHMTENRYDYEGIDGTWQQGNFTQADIKCAEKWNSEAKDGRTDWDARSVYEWRHENTCSWHERCDTRTMDLVPYDIHSHCKHLGGVSECKVRDSVDLGGGFDE
;
A
#
# COMPACT_ATOMS: atom_id res chain seq x y z
N MET A 1 -41.36 -64.87 22.62
CA MET A 1 -40.10 -64.15 22.84
C MET A 1 -39.02 -64.91 22.10
N GLN A 2 -38.54 -64.35 20.99
CA GLN A 2 -37.28 -64.78 20.38
C GLN A 2 -36.44 -63.50 20.31
N GLU A 3 -35.44 -63.42 21.19
CA GLU A 3 -34.48 -62.33 21.19
C GLU A 3 -33.56 -62.52 19.98
N ILE A 4 -33.54 -61.51 19.11
CA ILE A 4 -32.61 -61.42 17.99
C ILE A 4 -31.28 -60.97 18.59
N LYS A 5 -30.26 -61.83 18.54
CA LYS A 5 -28.89 -61.46 18.88
C LYS A 5 -28.34 -60.51 17.81
N THR A 6 -28.00 -59.30 18.22
CA THR A 6 -27.23 -58.35 17.41
C THR A 6 -25.80 -58.89 17.21
N PRO A 7 -25.22 -58.84 16.01
CA PRO A 7 -23.83 -59.21 15.82
C PRO A 7 -22.93 -58.12 16.42
N GLU A 8 -21.92 -58.52 17.19
CA GLU A 8 -20.82 -57.63 17.60
C GLU A 8 -20.07 -57.19 16.33
N ILE A 9 -20.00 -55.88 16.14
CA ILE A 9 -19.21 -55.25 15.10
C ILE A 9 -17.91 -54.83 15.79
N ASP A 10 -16.81 -55.50 15.48
CA ASP A 10 -15.48 -55.06 15.93
C ASP A 10 -15.18 -53.69 15.32
N GLU A 11 -14.95 -52.68 16.16
CA GLU A 11 -14.48 -51.36 15.72
C GLU A 11 -13.12 -51.51 15.04
N ILE A 12 -13.09 -51.35 13.72
CA ILE A 12 -11.84 -51.18 12.97
C ILE A 12 -11.28 -49.81 13.38
N LYS A 13 -10.28 -49.81 14.25
CA LYS A 13 -9.49 -48.60 14.55
C LYS A 13 -8.97 -48.03 13.24
N LYS A 14 -9.28 -46.76 12.96
CA LYS A 14 -8.67 -46.01 11.86
C LYS A 14 -7.15 -46.13 11.99
N PRO A 15 -6.41 -46.47 10.92
CA PRO A 15 -4.96 -46.41 10.97
C PRO A 15 -4.58 -44.95 11.25
N GLU A 16 -3.90 -44.72 12.38
CA GLU A 16 -3.25 -43.43 12.59
C GLU A 16 -2.18 -43.29 11.51
N PRO A 17 -2.18 -42.21 10.71
CA PRO A 17 -1.11 -41.98 9.77
C PRO A 17 0.12 -41.58 10.59
N GLU A 18 0.89 -42.54 11.09
CA GLU A 18 2.14 -42.23 11.80
C GLU A 18 3.24 -41.75 10.84
N ASN A 19 3.11 -42.06 9.54
CA ASN A 19 4.19 -41.88 8.56
C ASN A 19 4.31 -40.49 7.93
N PHE A 20 3.48 -39.50 8.27
CA PHE A 20 3.67 -38.14 7.72
C PHE A 20 4.76 -37.35 8.47
N LYS A 21 5.10 -37.75 9.70
CA LYS A 21 6.11 -37.07 10.53
C LYS A 21 7.55 -37.35 10.06
N ASP A 22 7.74 -38.43 9.31
CA ASP A 22 9.05 -38.88 8.84
C ASP A 22 9.31 -38.55 7.36
N ILE A 23 8.42 -37.79 6.72
CA ILE A 23 8.64 -37.30 5.35
C ILE A 23 9.71 -36.20 5.43
N GLN A 24 10.97 -36.62 5.22
CA GLN A 24 12.11 -35.73 5.08
C GLN A 24 12.34 -35.48 3.57
N PRO A 25 12.65 -34.25 3.16
CA PRO A 25 12.98 -33.97 1.78
C PRO A 25 14.26 -34.72 1.37
N GLU A 26 14.26 -35.31 0.16
CA GLU A 26 15.37 -36.15 -0.35
C GLU A 26 16.74 -35.47 -0.28
N ASN A 27 16.78 -34.14 -0.34
CA ASN A 27 18.00 -33.34 -0.33
C ASN A 27 18.43 -32.83 1.07
N GLY A 28 17.79 -33.28 2.15
CA GLY A 28 18.12 -32.85 3.52
C GLY A 28 17.85 -31.36 3.80
N MET A 29 16.95 -30.75 3.03
CA MET A 29 16.55 -29.35 3.19
C MET A 29 15.69 -29.20 4.46
N THR A 30 16.12 -28.38 5.41
CA THR A 30 15.32 -28.14 6.63
C THR A 30 14.12 -27.24 6.33
N ALA A 31 13.10 -27.24 7.19
CA ALA A 31 11.97 -26.32 7.04
C ALA A 31 12.42 -24.85 7.08
N GLU A 32 13.45 -24.50 7.89
CA GLU A 32 14.01 -23.15 7.87
C GLU A 32 14.72 -22.84 6.55
N LYS A 33 15.46 -23.79 5.97
CA LYS A 33 16.12 -23.61 4.66
C LYS A 33 15.12 -23.56 3.52
N ALA A 34 14.05 -24.33 3.58
CA ALA A 34 12.95 -24.23 2.62
C ALA A 34 12.26 -22.88 2.76
N LYS A 35 12.00 -22.42 3.99
CA LYS A 35 11.46 -21.08 4.24
C LYS A 35 12.40 -19.99 3.75
N GLU A 36 13.71 -20.08 3.99
CA GLU A 36 14.71 -19.14 3.47
C GLU A 36 14.81 -19.19 1.96
N PHE A 37 14.79 -20.38 1.36
CA PHE A 37 14.78 -20.57 -0.09
C PHE A 37 13.54 -19.94 -0.71
N TRP A 38 12.34 -20.27 -0.23
CA TRP A 38 11.09 -19.64 -0.69
C TRP A 38 11.08 -18.13 -0.43
N THR A 39 11.56 -17.70 0.73
CA THR A 39 11.70 -16.28 1.05
C THR A 39 12.70 -15.63 0.10
N THR A 40 13.74 -16.30 -0.37
CA THR A 40 14.78 -15.73 -1.25
C THR A 40 14.34 -15.75 -2.72
N GLU A 41 13.74 -16.85 -3.17
CA GLU A 41 13.20 -17.03 -4.52
C GLU A 41 11.99 -16.13 -4.77
N PHE A 42 11.15 -15.88 -3.76
CA PHE A 42 9.99 -14.98 -3.85
C PHE A 42 10.19 -13.61 -3.16
N LYS A 43 11.39 -13.30 -2.65
CA LYS A 43 11.72 -11.92 -2.20
C LYS A 43 11.81 -10.90 -3.35
N ASN A 44 11.73 -11.39 -4.59
CA ASN A 44 11.70 -10.60 -5.81
C ASN A 44 10.33 -10.72 -6.52
N GLU A 45 9.22 -10.82 -5.78
CA GLU A 45 8.12 -9.94 -6.21
C GLU A 45 8.70 -8.53 -6.11
N SER A 46 8.86 -7.84 -7.22
CA SER A 46 9.29 -6.44 -7.20
C SER A 46 8.47 -5.73 -6.12
N GLU A 47 9.10 -4.84 -5.33
CA GLU A 47 8.39 -3.99 -4.35
C GLU A 47 7.20 -3.21 -4.96
N TYR A 48 7.05 -3.27 -6.28
CA TYR A 48 6.12 -2.62 -7.17
C TYR A 48 5.49 -3.66 -8.10
N TYR A 49 4.18 -3.61 -8.31
CA TYR A 49 3.50 -4.44 -9.32
C TYR A 49 3.65 -3.85 -10.72
N ASN A 50 3.70 -2.53 -10.84
CA ASN A 50 3.99 -1.82 -12.08
C ASN A 50 5.48 -1.91 -12.42
N THR A 51 5.78 -1.96 -13.73
CA THR A 51 7.17 -1.92 -14.18
C THR A 51 7.80 -0.55 -13.90
N TYR A 52 9.12 -0.49 -13.86
CA TYR A 52 9.81 0.79 -13.76
C TYR A 52 9.48 1.72 -14.93
N GLU A 53 9.35 1.17 -16.16
CA GLU A 53 9.02 1.94 -17.37
C GLU A 53 7.63 2.61 -17.27
N ASP A 54 6.65 1.91 -16.71
CA ASP A 54 5.31 2.47 -16.49
C ASP A 54 5.34 3.61 -15.47
N ARG A 55 6.08 3.42 -14.37
CA ARG A 55 6.21 4.43 -13.30
C ARG A 55 6.95 5.67 -13.78
N ILE A 56 8.12 5.50 -14.40
CA ILE A 56 8.90 6.62 -14.95
C ILE A 56 8.09 7.36 -16.03
N GLY A 57 7.27 6.64 -16.80
CA GLY A 57 6.34 7.21 -17.79
C GLY A 57 5.36 8.25 -17.21
N CYS A 58 5.03 8.15 -15.92
CA CYS A 58 4.12 9.06 -15.22
C CYS A 58 4.80 10.17 -14.41
N THR A 59 6.13 10.18 -14.32
CA THR A 59 6.89 11.26 -13.66
C THR A 59 7.01 12.51 -14.54
N PRO A 60 7.30 13.70 -14.00
CA PRO A 60 7.62 14.87 -14.81
C PRO A 60 8.74 14.59 -15.81
N LYS A 61 8.52 14.90 -17.08
CA LYS A 61 9.55 14.78 -18.13
C LYS A 61 10.66 15.82 -17.92
N GLU A 62 11.85 15.55 -18.43
CA GLU A 62 12.99 16.47 -18.35
C GLU A 62 12.72 17.83 -19.04
N ASP A 63 11.90 17.83 -20.09
CA ASP A 63 11.49 19.01 -20.85
C ASP A 63 10.16 19.62 -20.35
N SER A 64 9.61 19.12 -19.25
CA SER A 64 8.35 19.60 -18.69
C SER A 64 8.47 20.99 -18.10
N ASN A 65 7.44 21.82 -18.26
CA ASN A 65 7.33 23.10 -17.57
C ASN A 65 6.99 22.96 -16.07
N LEU A 66 6.77 21.74 -15.57
CA LEU A 66 6.48 21.48 -14.16
C LEU A 66 7.69 21.75 -13.26
N GLY A 67 8.92 21.53 -13.73
CA GLY A 67 10.09 21.64 -12.86
C GLY A 67 11.34 21.05 -13.50
N LYS A 68 12.36 20.83 -12.68
CA LYS A 68 13.66 20.31 -13.12
C LYS A 68 14.13 19.22 -12.17
N TRP A 69 14.83 18.25 -12.74
CA TRP A 69 15.55 17.23 -11.99
C TRP A 69 16.97 17.73 -11.71
N GLU A 70 17.47 17.52 -10.49
CA GLU A 70 18.87 17.81 -10.16
C GLU A 70 19.84 16.73 -10.67
N GLY A 71 19.33 15.53 -10.95
CA GLY A 71 20.06 14.40 -11.52
C GLY A 71 19.16 13.58 -12.44
N ASP A 72 19.30 12.26 -12.37
CA ASP A 72 18.55 11.34 -13.22
C ASP A 72 17.05 11.40 -12.90
N ARG A 73 16.23 11.52 -13.95
CA ARG A 73 14.76 11.54 -13.83
C ARG A 73 14.27 10.33 -13.06
N GLY A 74 13.45 10.55 -12.04
CA GLY A 74 12.87 9.49 -11.21
C GLY A 74 13.81 8.89 -10.15
N GLU A 75 15.09 9.27 -10.14
CA GLU A 75 16.10 8.80 -9.18
C GLU A 75 16.84 9.94 -8.47
N SER A 76 16.32 11.16 -8.57
CA SER A 76 16.90 12.34 -7.97
C SER A 76 15.83 13.28 -7.43
N LYS A 77 16.25 14.36 -6.78
CA LYS A 77 15.35 15.45 -6.40
C LYS A 77 14.72 16.10 -7.62
N PHE A 78 13.40 16.29 -7.56
CA PHE A 78 12.61 17.11 -8.46
C PHE A 78 12.29 18.45 -7.79
N VAL A 79 12.66 19.55 -8.45
CA VAL A 79 12.44 20.92 -7.99
C VAL A 79 11.33 21.56 -8.84
N PRO A 80 10.18 21.92 -8.25
CA PRO A 80 9.09 22.58 -8.98
C PRO A 80 9.52 23.89 -9.66
N ASN A 81 8.86 24.23 -10.77
CA ASN A 81 9.16 25.44 -11.52
C ASN A 81 8.57 26.69 -10.83
N SER A 82 9.43 27.57 -10.32
CA SER A 82 9.02 28.83 -9.67
C SER A 82 8.36 29.84 -10.62
N GLU A 83 8.45 29.64 -11.94
CA GLU A 83 7.85 30.53 -12.94
C GLU A 83 6.36 30.21 -13.22
N THR A 84 5.87 29.04 -12.81
CA THR A 84 4.45 28.69 -12.91
C THR A 84 3.72 28.96 -11.59
N LEU A 85 2.42 29.21 -11.67
CA LEU A 85 1.61 29.47 -10.47
C LEU A 85 1.57 28.23 -9.56
N GLU A 86 1.38 27.06 -10.16
CA GLU A 86 1.31 25.77 -9.48
C GLU A 86 2.66 25.37 -8.88
N GLY A 87 3.75 25.56 -9.62
CA GLY A 87 5.09 25.25 -9.11
C GLY A 87 5.52 26.18 -7.99
N LYS A 88 5.12 27.46 -8.04
CA LYS A 88 5.31 28.39 -6.92
C LYS A 88 4.50 27.98 -5.69
N ALA A 89 3.23 27.60 -5.86
CA ALA A 89 2.40 27.12 -4.74
C ALA A 89 3.02 25.87 -4.07
N ALA A 90 3.53 24.94 -4.88
CA ALA A 90 4.25 23.77 -4.38
C ALA A 90 5.52 24.16 -3.61
N LEU A 91 6.33 25.08 -4.14
CA LEU A 91 7.54 25.58 -3.45
C LEU A 91 7.22 26.30 -2.14
N ASP A 92 6.18 27.13 -2.11
CA ASP A 92 5.76 27.83 -0.90
C ASP A 92 5.41 26.81 0.20
N LYS A 93 4.69 25.74 -0.15
CA LYS A 93 4.37 24.64 0.79
C LYS A 93 5.57 23.79 1.20
N LEU A 94 6.51 23.54 0.28
CA LEU A 94 7.76 22.86 0.61
C LEU A 94 8.62 23.69 1.57
N ALA A 95 8.67 25.01 1.36
CA ALA A 95 9.43 25.93 2.20
C ALA A 95 8.90 26.00 3.64
N GLU A 96 7.57 25.89 3.84
CA GLU A 96 6.96 25.73 5.18
C GLU A 96 7.53 24.51 5.95
N LYS A 97 7.99 23.49 5.22
CA LYS A 97 8.61 22.26 5.76
C LYS A 97 10.15 22.28 5.69
N GLY A 98 10.75 23.39 5.25
CA GLY A 98 12.21 23.52 5.09
C GLY A 98 12.78 22.75 3.90
N LEU A 99 11.97 22.49 2.87
CA LEU A 99 12.34 21.77 1.65
C LEU A 99 12.30 22.70 0.43
N ASP A 100 13.06 22.35 -0.61
CA ASP A 100 13.10 23.05 -1.90
C ASP A 100 12.70 22.16 -3.09
N GLY A 101 12.40 20.89 -2.83
CA GLY A 101 12.04 19.88 -3.82
C GLY A 101 11.65 18.57 -3.13
N ILE A 102 11.31 17.58 -3.94
CA ILE A 102 10.94 16.23 -3.48
C ILE A 102 11.94 15.23 -4.05
N GLU A 103 12.49 14.38 -3.19
CA GLU A 103 13.35 13.27 -3.61
C GLU A 103 12.51 12.19 -4.28
N TYR A 104 12.98 11.65 -5.40
CA TYR A 104 12.41 10.46 -6.01
C TYR A 104 13.40 9.31 -5.92
N LYS A 105 12.84 8.11 -5.77
CA LYS A 105 13.57 6.86 -5.90
C LYS A 105 12.65 5.85 -6.56
N ASN A 106 13.17 5.07 -7.49
CA ASN A 106 12.37 4.14 -8.28
C ASN A 106 11.16 4.83 -8.97
N ALA A 107 11.31 6.07 -9.43
CA ALA A 107 10.22 6.88 -10.00
C ALA A 107 9.03 7.16 -9.06
N GLU A 108 9.19 6.96 -7.74
CA GLU A 108 8.21 7.30 -6.71
C GLU A 108 8.69 8.50 -5.88
N PRO A 109 7.85 9.53 -5.64
CA PRO A 109 8.18 10.66 -4.78
C PRO A 109 8.16 10.27 -3.29
N ASP A 110 9.18 10.68 -2.55
CA ASP A 110 9.22 10.56 -1.10
C ASP A 110 8.61 11.81 -0.43
N PHE A 111 7.34 11.71 -0.06
CA PHE A 111 6.64 12.78 0.68
C PHE A 111 6.83 12.72 2.20
N SER A 112 7.58 11.76 2.74
CA SER A 112 7.71 11.55 4.20
C SER A 112 8.16 12.80 4.96
N LYS A 113 8.96 13.67 4.32
CA LYS A 113 9.48 14.90 4.92
C LYS A 113 8.50 16.07 4.89
N CYS A 114 7.47 16.02 4.04
CA CYS A 114 6.45 17.07 3.93
C CYS A 114 5.04 16.61 4.32
N ALA A 115 4.86 15.33 4.65
CA ALA A 115 3.59 14.79 5.11
C ALA A 115 3.19 15.35 6.49
N GLU A 116 1.91 15.63 6.66
CA GLU A 116 1.30 16.03 7.94
C GLU A 116 1.08 14.82 8.86
N ALA A 117 0.92 13.64 8.26
CA ALA A 117 0.84 12.36 8.94
C ALA A 117 1.25 11.25 7.97
N THR A 118 1.87 10.19 8.50
CA THR A 118 2.10 8.93 7.79
C THR A 118 1.48 7.82 8.62
N VAL A 119 0.66 6.99 7.99
CA VAL A 119 -0.04 5.85 8.60
C VAL A 119 -0.02 4.63 7.69
N GLU A 120 -0.19 3.44 8.27
CA GLU A 120 -0.38 2.21 7.52
C GLU A 120 -1.84 1.78 7.60
N ILE A 121 -2.44 1.41 6.45
CA ILE A 121 -3.79 0.87 6.36
C ILE A 121 -3.74 -0.64 6.11
N ASP A 122 -4.78 -1.34 6.55
CA ASP A 122 -4.78 -2.81 6.56
C ASP A 122 -5.00 -3.38 5.15
N HIS A 123 -5.85 -2.72 4.34
CA HIS A 123 -6.27 -3.22 3.02
C HIS A 123 -6.31 -2.09 1.98
N MET A 124 -5.17 -1.72 1.41
CA MET A 124 -5.15 -0.82 0.27
C MET A 124 -5.70 -1.51 -0.99
N THR A 125 -6.58 -0.82 -1.70
CA THR A 125 -7.20 -1.26 -2.95
C THR A 125 -7.08 -0.20 -4.04
N GLU A 126 -7.59 -0.48 -5.23
CA GLU A 126 -7.75 0.54 -6.26
C GLU A 126 -8.77 1.66 -5.91
N ASN A 127 -9.59 1.43 -4.88
CA ASN A 127 -10.68 2.33 -4.49
C ASN A 127 -10.24 3.31 -3.39
N ARG A 128 -10.12 4.58 -3.78
CA ARG A 128 -9.81 5.69 -2.86
C ARG A 128 -10.93 5.92 -1.85
N TYR A 129 -12.17 5.84 -2.32
CA TYR A 129 -13.39 6.08 -1.55
C TYR A 129 -14.11 4.76 -1.24
N ASP A 130 -14.99 4.78 -0.25
CA ASP A 130 -15.83 3.64 0.10
C ASP A 130 -16.64 3.16 -1.12
N TYR A 131 -16.76 1.85 -1.24
CA TYR A 131 -17.35 1.19 -2.42
C TYR A 131 -18.15 -0.04 -2.01
N GLU A 132 -19.05 -0.48 -2.90
CA GLU A 132 -19.78 -1.73 -2.74
C GLU A 132 -18.96 -2.88 -3.37
N GLY A 133 -18.67 -3.90 -2.58
CA GLY A 133 -17.97 -5.10 -3.01
C GLY A 133 -18.85 -5.99 -3.90
N ILE A 134 -18.23 -6.99 -4.53
CA ILE A 134 -18.91 -7.94 -5.44
C ILE A 134 -20.03 -8.71 -4.72
N ASP A 135 -19.88 -8.94 -3.41
CA ASP A 135 -20.87 -9.59 -2.55
C ASP A 135 -21.99 -8.64 -2.06
N GLY A 136 -21.99 -7.38 -2.49
CA GLY A 136 -22.94 -6.35 -2.06
C GLY A 136 -22.63 -5.76 -0.68
N THR A 137 -21.48 -6.04 -0.09
CA THR A 137 -21.07 -5.46 1.19
C THR A 137 -20.37 -4.11 0.99
N TRP A 138 -20.61 -3.15 1.88
CA TRP A 138 -19.88 -1.88 1.86
C TRP A 138 -18.47 -2.08 2.41
N GLN A 139 -17.49 -1.67 1.61
CA GLN A 139 -16.07 -1.74 1.90
C GLN A 139 -15.51 -0.33 2.12
N GLN A 140 -14.61 -0.19 3.10
CA GLN A 140 -13.91 1.06 3.34
C GLN A 140 -12.87 1.31 2.26
N GLY A 141 -12.91 2.49 1.64
CA GLY A 141 -11.87 2.93 0.72
C GLY A 141 -10.59 3.30 1.46
N ASN A 142 -9.51 3.48 0.71
CA ASN A 142 -8.20 3.81 1.27
C ASN A 142 -8.24 5.07 2.15
N PHE A 143 -9.01 6.10 1.76
CA PHE A 143 -9.09 7.37 2.50
C PHE A 143 -9.77 7.20 3.85
N THR A 144 -10.86 6.43 3.91
CA THR A 144 -11.57 6.16 5.17
C THR A 144 -10.69 5.37 6.14
N GLN A 145 -9.99 4.34 5.63
CA GLN A 145 -9.04 3.59 6.45
C GLN A 145 -7.92 4.50 6.98
N ALA A 146 -7.36 5.38 6.13
CA ALA A 146 -6.31 6.32 6.51
C ALA A 146 -6.80 7.34 7.55
N ASP A 147 -8.01 7.88 7.38
CA ASP A 147 -8.62 8.81 8.33
C ASP A 147 -8.78 8.16 9.72
N ILE A 148 -9.18 6.88 9.79
CA ILE A 148 -9.26 6.11 11.04
C ILE A 148 -7.88 5.96 11.71
N LYS A 149 -6.89 5.46 10.97
CA LYS A 149 -5.53 5.23 11.51
C LYS A 149 -4.85 6.54 11.91
N CYS A 150 -5.13 7.63 11.19
CA CYS A 150 -4.63 8.96 11.50
C CYS A 150 -5.24 9.50 12.80
N ALA A 151 -6.55 9.29 13.01
CA ALA A 151 -7.20 9.67 14.27
C ALA A 151 -6.57 8.95 15.47
N GLU A 152 -6.32 7.64 15.36
CA GLU A 152 -5.61 6.86 16.39
C GLU A 152 -4.22 7.45 16.69
N LYS A 153 -3.44 7.71 15.64
CA LYS A 153 -2.11 8.32 15.74
C LYS A 153 -2.16 9.68 16.43
N TRP A 154 -2.99 10.59 15.94
CA TRP A 154 -3.11 11.95 16.47
C TRP A 154 -3.63 11.98 17.91
N ASN A 155 -4.50 11.05 18.28
CA ASN A 155 -4.92 10.87 19.67
C ASN A 155 -3.76 10.43 20.56
N SER A 156 -2.92 9.50 20.09
CA SER A 156 -1.74 9.05 20.84
C SER A 156 -0.70 10.16 21.01
N GLU A 157 -0.62 11.09 20.04
CA GLU A 157 0.31 12.23 20.04
C GLU A 157 -0.26 13.47 20.73
N ALA A 158 -1.52 13.43 21.17
CA ALA A 158 -2.28 14.59 21.64
C ALA A 158 -2.17 15.80 20.68
N LYS A 159 -2.28 15.53 19.37
CA LYS A 159 -2.16 16.55 18.33
C LYS A 159 -3.14 17.69 18.60
N ASP A 160 -2.64 18.92 18.46
CA ASP A 160 -3.37 20.16 18.71
C ASP A 160 -3.95 20.25 20.15
N GLY A 161 -3.35 19.51 21.09
CA GLY A 161 -3.72 19.49 22.51
C GLY A 161 -5.00 18.69 22.82
N ARG A 162 -5.46 17.84 21.89
CA ARG A 162 -6.68 17.04 22.03
C ARG A 162 -6.45 15.56 21.73
N THR A 163 -7.33 14.70 22.24
CA THR A 163 -7.24 13.23 22.14
C THR A 163 -8.60 12.58 21.79
N ASP A 164 -9.48 13.34 21.15
CA ASP A 164 -10.81 12.96 20.72
C ASP A 164 -10.96 13.11 19.19
N TRP A 165 -9.87 12.94 18.44
CA TRP A 165 -9.91 12.79 16.99
C TRP A 165 -10.70 11.53 16.63
N ASP A 166 -11.60 11.68 15.66
CA ASP A 166 -12.25 10.59 14.94
C ASP A 166 -12.00 10.75 13.42
N ALA A 167 -12.33 9.73 12.64
CA ALA A 167 -12.12 9.75 11.19
C ALA A 167 -12.81 10.95 10.50
N ARG A 168 -13.95 11.40 11.04
CA ARG A 168 -14.68 12.55 10.51
C ARG A 168 -13.93 13.86 10.73
N SER A 169 -13.37 14.06 11.92
CA SER A 169 -12.56 15.23 12.26
C SER A 169 -11.23 15.26 11.49
N VAL A 170 -10.63 14.10 11.21
CA VAL A 170 -9.45 14.02 10.31
C VAL A 170 -9.84 14.38 8.88
N TYR A 171 -10.95 13.85 8.38
CA TYR A 171 -11.52 14.23 7.09
C TYR A 171 -11.73 15.74 7.01
N GLU A 172 -12.36 16.35 8.02
CA GLU A 172 -12.61 17.80 8.02
C GLU A 172 -11.29 18.59 8.04
N TRP A 173 -10.36 18.20 8.90
CA TRP A 173 -9.03 18.82 8.99
C TRP A 173 -8.28 18.78 7.65
N ARG A 174 -8.28 17.65 6.93
CA ARG A 174 -7.58 17.57 5.64
C ARG A 174 -8.23 18.46 4.58
N HIS A 175 -9.54 18.70 4.62
CA HIS A 175 -10.18 19.65 3.69
C HIS A 175 -9.86 21.10 4.05
N GLU A 176 -9.93 21.45 5.34
CA GLU A 176 -9.59 22.79 5.83
C GLU A 176 -8.13 23.15 5.54
N ASN A 177 -7.22 22.17 5.64
CA ASN A 177 -5.80 22.34 5.38
C ASN A 177 -5.39 21.99 3.93
N THR A 178 -6.37 21.72 3.04
CA THR A 178 -6.13 21.41 1.62
C THR A 178 -5.09 20.30 1.42
N CYS A 179 -5.23 19.21 2.16
CA CYS A 179 -4.40 18.02 2.13
C CYS A 179 -5.16 16.83 1.52
N SER A 180 -4.43 15.94 0.85
CA SER A 180 -4.94 14.68 0.32
C SER A 180 -4.07 13.53 0.80
N TRP A 181 -4.68 12.36 0.94
CA TRP A 181 -3.94 11.13 1.11
C TRP A 181 -3.24 10.74 -0.19
N HIS A 182 -1.96 10.40 -0.07
CA HIS A 182 -1.12 9.75 -1.07
C HIS A 182 -0.92 8.30 -0.66
N GLU A 183 -1.37 7.37 -1.51
CA GLU A 183 -1.08 5.95 -1.40
C GLU A 183 0.32 5.66 -1.92
N ARG A 184 1.24 5.19 -1.07
CA ARG A 184 2.56 4.72 -1.51
C ARG A 184 2.45 3.43 -2.29
N CYS A 185 3.46 3.18 -3.12
CA CYS A 185 3.52 2.00 -3.97
C CYS A 185 3.72 0.69 -3.20
N ASP A 186 4.12 0.74 -1.92
CA ASP A 186 4.21 -0.45 -1.05
C ASP A 186 2.84 -1.07 -0.71
N THR A 187 1.75 -0.50 -1.22
CA THR A 187 0.35 -0.93 -1.09
C THR A 187 -0.17 -0.96 0.35
N ARG A 188 0.42 -0.19 1.26
CA ARG A 188 -0.04 -0.11 2.65
C ARG A 188 0.14 1.26 3.30
N THR A 189 1.15 2.03 2.90
CA THR A 189 1.49 3.29 3.53
C THR A 189 0.72 4.44 2.90
N MET A 190 0.22 5.32 3.75
CA MET A 190 -0.54 6.52 3.40
C MET A 190 0.15 7.75 3.97
N ASP A 191 0.46 8.72 3.11
CA ASP A 191 0.95 10.03 3.52
C ASP A 191 -0.13 11.09 3.35
N LEU A 192 -0.39 11.90 4.38
CA LEU A 192 -1.27 13.06 4.28
C LEU A 192 -0.44 14.24 3.77
N VAL A 193 -0.59 14.59 2.49
CA VAL A 193 0.29 15.56 1.82
C VAL A 193 -0.50 16.81 1.41
N PRO A 194 0.07 18.02 1.57
CA PRO A 194 -0.50 19.23 0.99
C PRO A 194 -0.76 19.05 -0.52
N TYR A 195 -1.97 19.39 -0.96
CA TYR A 195 -2.41 19.13 -2.34
C TYR A 195 -1.52 19.83 -3.39
N ASP A 196 -1.03 21.03 -3.10
CA ASP A 196 -0.14 21.77 -4.00
C ASP A 196 1.16 21.00 -4.28
N ILE A 197 1.70 20.30 -3.28
CA ILE A 197 2.90 19.45 -3.45
C ILE A 197 2.51 18.18 -4.20
N HIS A 198 1.49 17.47 -3.72
CA HIS A 198 1.09 16.16 -4.23
C HIS A 198 0.65 16.22 -5.71
N SER A 199 -0.15 17.21 -6.07
CA SER A 199 -0.67 17.35 -7.44
C SER A 199 0.40 17.75 -8.46
N HIS A 200 1.46 18.43 -8.01
CA HIS A 200 2.55 18.92 -8.85
C HIS A 200 3.63 17.86 -9.11
N CYS A 201 3.89 17.00 -8.11
CA CYS A 201 4.81 15.88 -8.19
C CYS A 201 4.13 14.67 -8.87
N LYS A 202 4.16 14.58 -10.21
CA LYS A 202 3.49 13.49 -10.94
C LYS A 202 4.17 12.12 -10.73
N HIS A 203 3.37 11.06 -10.59
CA HIS A 203 3.85 9.70 -10.35
C HIS A 203 2.71 8.67 -10.54
N LEU A 204 3.07 7.39 -10.56
CA LEU A 204 2.15 6.30 -10.20
C LEU A 204 2.28 6.05 -8.69
N GLY A 205 1.15 5.86 -8.01
CA GLY A 205 1.09 5.53 -6.58
C GLY A 205 0.39 4.19 -6.32
N GLY A 206 0.17 3.87 -5.05
CA GLY A 206 -0.35 2.59 -4.57
C GLY A 206 -1.69 2.16 -5.17
N VAL A 207 -2.56 3.10 -5.56
CA VAL A 207 -3.79 2.77 -6.30
C VAL A 207 -3.48 2.09 -7.64
N SER A 208 -2.46 2.55 -8.36
CA SER A 208 -2.04 1.94 -9.63
C SER A 208 -1.40 0.57 -9.39
N GLU A 209 -0.68 0.41 -8.28
CA GLU A 209 -0.10 -0.87 -7.88
C GLU A 209 -1.20 -1.90 -7.57
N CYS A 210 -2.20 -1.51 -6.77
CA CYS A 210 -3.34 -2.36 -6.46
C CYS A 210 -4.14 -2.74 -7.71
N LYS A 211 -4.28 -1.83 -8.69
CA LYS A 211 -4.91 -2.16 -9.98
C LYS A 211 -4.22 -3.30 -10.71
N VAL A 212 -2.90 -3.27 -10.79
CA VAL A 212 -2.14 -4.33 -11.44
C VAL A 212 -2.26 -5.63 -10.62
N ARG A 213 -2.04 -5.56 -9.31
CA ARG A 213 -2.22 -6.70 -8.38
C ARG A 213 -3.59 -7.37 -8.55
N ASP A 214 -4.67 -6.61 -8.42
CA ASP A 214 -6.04 -7.11 -8.38
C ASP A 214 -6.53 -7.54 -9.78
N SER A 215 -5.89 -7.08 -10.86
CA SER A 215 -6.18 -7.53 -12.23
C SER A 215 -5.67 -8.94 -12.53
N VAL A 216 -4.61 -9.40 -11.86
CA VAL A 216 -4.03 -10.73 -12.04
C VAL A 216 -4.95 -11.81 -11.44
N ASP A 217 -5.66 -11.49 -10.35
CA ASP A 217 -6.56 -12.42 -9.66
C ASP A 217 -7.87 -12.71 -10.43
N LEU A 218 -8.21 -11.89 -11.43
CA LEU A 218 -9.41 -12.09 -12.27
C LEU A 218 -9.17 -13.00 -13.49
N GLY A 219 -7.92 -13.39 -13.76
CA GLY A 219 -7.52 -14.15 -14.96
C GLY A 219 -7.29 -15.66 -14.78
N GLY A 220 -7.45 -16.19 -13.56
CA GLY A 220 -7.15 -17.58 -13.20
C GLY A 220 -8.23 -18.60 -13.56
N GLY A 221 -8.82 -18.53 -14.76
CA GLY A 221 -9.59 -19.63 -15.32
C GLY A 221 -8.62 -20.68 -15.86
N PHE A 222 -8.29 -21.70 -15.07
CA PHE A 222 -7.74 -22.95 -15.60
C PHE A 222 -8.85 -23.58 -16.45
N ASP A 223 -8.79 -23.39 -17.76
CA ASP A 223 -9.52 -24.23 -18.69
C ASP A 223 -8.90 -25.64 -18.62
N GLU A 224 -9.55 -26.57 -17.93
CA GLU A 224 -9.36 -28.02 -18.11
C GLU A 224 -10.03 -28.51 -19.41
#